data_AF-A0A2A5BTJ0-F1
#
_entry.id   AF-A0A2A5BTJ0-F1
#
_cell.length_a   1.000
_cell.length_b   1.000
_cell.length_c   1.000
_cell.angle_alpha   90.00
_cell.angle_beta   90.00
_cell.angle_gamma   90.00
#
_symmetry.space_group_name_H-M   'P 1'
#
loop_
_entity.id
_entity.type
_entity.pdbx_description
1 polymer ?
#
loop_
_entity_poly.entity_id
_entity_poly.type
_entity_poly.pdbx_seq_one_letter_code
_entity_poly.pdbx_strand_id
1 'polypeptide(L)'
;MIFTLFSSTFTRAIRTLSLGFFALSLAACATTVPLPQPPPVSHAPSPAEVAAQQQFFDCKQDALALDVSAYEQQSPAQYNASAKTLDHCLSDIDDYRHVVPLEARMQVHALTVLNYLKGGDITKAREQLRSFELSYPDSDLYFSDYTSFVDSLRVILRKNAINRRVLNINPMLASEIVRHRYWQTH
;
A
#
# COMPACT_ATOMS: atom_id res chain seq x y z
N MET A 1 32.76 -8.73 35.85
CA MET A 1 32.32 -8.56 37.25
C MET A 1 30.82 -8.28 37.20
N ILE A 2 29.94 -9.29 37.19
CA ILE A 2 29.44 -10.09 38.32
C ILE A 2 29.05 -9.21 39.51
N PHE A 3 27.74 -8.96 39.67
CA PHE A 3 27.06 -9.03 40.95
C PHE A 3 25.59 -9.42 40.73
N THR A 4 25.25 -10.60 41.24
CA THR A 4 23.91 -11.19 41.36
C THR A 4 23.42 -11.03 42.81
N LEU A 5 22.14 -10.65 43.02
CA LEU A 5 21.29 -10.98 44.19
C LEU A 5 19.83 -10.91 43.67
N PHE A 6 19.01 -11.98 43.54
CA PHE A 6 18.28 -12.80 44.56
C PHE A 6 17.51 -11.93 45.58
N SER A 7 16.25 -12.13 45.99
CA SER A 7 15.06 -12.94 45.67
C SER A 7 14.00 -12.56 46.72
N SER A 8 12.69 -12.54 46.40
CA SER A 8 11.60 -12.90 47.33
C SER A 8 10.35 -13.28 46.50
N THR A 9 9.99 -14.56 46.36
CA THR A 9 9.19 -15.41 47.26
C THR A 9 7.84 -14.81 47.68
N PHE A 10 6.76 -15.31 47.06
CA PHE A 10 5.47 -15.43 47.73
C PHE A 10 5.01 -16.89 47.66
N THR A 11 4.74 -17.44 48.83
CA THR A 11 4.52 -18.86 49.11
C THR A 11 3.06 -19.07 49.51
N ARG A 12 2.57 -20.31 49.31
CA ARG A 12 1.45 -21.04 49.96
C ARG A 12 0.26 -21.31 49.02
N ALA A 13 -0.37 -22.49 49.01
CA ALA A 13 -0.26 -23.68 49.85
C ALA A 13 -0.70 -24.94 49.07
N ILE A 14 -0.23 -26.08 49.59
CA ILE A 14 -0.33 -27.45 49.06
C ILE A 14 -1.53 -28.17 49.70
N ARG A 15 -2.13 -29.11 48.95
CA ARG A 15 -2.49 -30.52 49.34
C ARG A 15 -3.93 -30.90 49.03
N THR A 16 -4.10 -31.92 48.18
CA THR A 16 -4.64 -33.21 48.63
C THR A 16 -4.23 -34.32 47.67
N LEU A 17 -3.98 -35.47 48.28
CA LEU A 17 -3.38 -36.69 47.74
C LEU A 17 -4.52 -37.71 47.58
N SER A 18 -4.62 -38.35 46.42
CA SER A 18 -5.49 -39.52 46.23
C SER A 18 -4.81 -40.48 45.25
N LEU A 19 -4.29 -41.58 45.80
CA LEU A 19 -3.86 -42.77 45.08
C LEU A 19 -5.08 -43.47 44.48
N GLY A 20 -4.98 -43.96 43.24
CA GLY A 20 -5.81 -45.06 42.81
C GLY A 20 -6.03 -45.18 41.30
N PHE A 21 -5.47 -46.27 40.76
CA PHE A 21 -5.99 -47.07 39.65
C PHE A 21 -5.45 -46.84 38.22
N PHE A 22 -4.64 -47.84 37.85
CA PHE A 22 -4.24 -48.32 36.54
C PHE A 22 -5.21 -48.06 35.38
N ALA A 23 -4.72 -47.38 34.35
CA ALA A 23 -5.09 -47.63 32.95
C ALA A 23 -3.90 -47.23 32.06
N LEU A 24 -3.04 -48.19 31.73
CA LEU A 24 -2.13 -48.06 30.59
C LEU A 24 -2.99 -48.14 29.32
N SER A 25 -3.48 -46.99 28.85
CA SER A 25 -3.92 -46.86 27.47
C SER A 25 -2.69 -46.52 26.63
N LEU A 26 -2.22 -47.46 25.82
CA LEU A 26 -1.32 -47.14 24.71
C LEU A 26 -2.09 -46.25 23.72
N ALA A 27 -2.01 -44.94 23.90
CA ALA A 27 -2.32 -44.00 22.83
C ALA A 27 -1.20 -44.14 21.81
N ALA A 28 -1.45 -44.87 20.73
CA ALA A 28 -0.59 -44.85 19.56
C ALA A 28 -0.59 -43.42 19.01
N CYS A 29 0.52 -42.70 19.20
CA CYS A 29 0.79 -41.51 18.41
C CYS A 29 0.93 -41.96 16.95
N ALA A 30 -0.14 -41.86 16.17
CA ALA A 30 -0.03 -41.84 14.72
C ALA A 30 0.64 -40.51 14.35
N THR A 31 1.97 -40.49 14.30
CA THR A 31 2.72 -39.47 13.58
C THR A 31 2.38 -39.63 12.11
N THR A 32 1.31 -38.99 11.66
CA THR A 32 1.07 -38.80 10.23
C THR A 32 2.16 -37.87 9.75
N VAL A 33 3.23 -38.45 9.20
CA VAL A 33 4.23 -37.70 8.43
C VAL A 33 3.46 -37.07 7.28
N PRO A 34 3.38 -35.73 7.20
CA PRO A 34 2.80 -35.09 6.03
C PRO A 34 3.63 -35.56 4.83
N LEU A 35 2.95 -36.11 3.83
CA LEU A 35 3.60 -36.37 2.54
C LEU A 35 4.30 -35.08 2.11
N PRO A 36 5.52 -35.16 1.53
CA PRO A 36 6.18 -34.00 0.96
C PRO A 36 5.19 -33.32 0.01
N GLN A 37 4.67 -32.14 0.40
CA GLN A 37 3.94 -31.33 -0.54
C GLN A 37 4.92 -31.03 -1.67
N PRO A 38 4.53 -31.21 -2.95
CA PRO A 38 5.38 -30.75 -4.04
C PRO A 38 5.73 -29.29 -3.75
N PRO A 39 7.01 -28.89 -3.92
CA PRO A 39 7.41 -27.51 -3.67
C PRO A 39 6.44 -26.60 -4.43
N PRO A 40 6.02 -25.47 -3.84
CA PRO A 40 5.20 -24.51 -4.56
C PRO A 40 5.88 -24.26 -5.91
N VAL A 41 5.14 -24.46 -6.99
CA VAL A 41 5.67 -24.32 -8.35
C VAL A 41 5.99 -22.86 -8.55
N SER A 42 7.23 -22.46 -8.24
CA SER A 42 7.77 -21.15 -8.55
C SER A 42 7.79 -21.03 -10.07
N HIS A 43 6.77 -20.39 -10.64
CA HIS A 43 6.82 -19.98 -12.04
C HIS A 43 7.87 -18.88 -12.13
N ALA A 44 9.02 -19.21 -12.71
CA ALA A 44 9.97 -18.19 -13.10
C ALA A 44 9.28 -17.27 -14.11
N PRO A 45 9.37 -15.94 -13.94
CA PRO A 45 8.76 -15.02 -14.89
C PRO A 45 9.39 -15.20 -16.27
N SER A 46 8.55 -15.24 -17.29
CA SER A 46 8.96 -15.24 -18.69
C SER A 46 9.71 -13.95 -19.04
N PRO A 47 10.52 -13.93 -20.12
CA PRO A 47 11.18 -12.71 -20.58
C PRO A 47 10.22 -11.55 -20.86
N ALA A 48 9.01 -11.84 -21.35
CA ALA A 48 7.98 -10.84 -21.59
C ALA A 48 7.44 -10.24 -20.28
N GLU A 49 7.24 -11.06 -19.25
CA GLU A 49 6.82 -10.62 -17.91
C GLU A 49 7.89 -9.75 -17.24
N VAL A 50 9.16 -10.14 -17.33
CA VAL A 50 10.27 -9.33 -16.81
C VAL A 50 10.34 -7.97 -17.53
N ALA A 51 10.20 -7.97 -18.86
CA ALA A 51 10.21 -6.74 -19.66
C ALA A 51 9.04 -5.82 -19.31
N ALA A 52 7.82 -6.36 -19.18
CA ALA A 52 6.63 -5.59 -18.82
C ALA A 52 6.76 -4.98 -17.41
N GLN A 53 7.30 -5.75 -16.46
CA GLN A 53 7.54 -5.25 -15.10
C GLN A 53 8.54 -4.09 -15.11
N GLN A 54 9.64 -4.23 -15.85
CA GLN A 54 10.64 -3.18 -15.95
C GLN A 54 10.09 -1.93 -16.63
N GLN A 55 9.39 -2.10 -17.76
CA GLN A 55 8.75 -1.01 -18.48
C GLN A 55 7.79 -0.21 -17.58
N PHE A 56 7.03 -0.88 -16.71
CA PHE A 56 6.18 -0.20 -15.73
C PHE A 56 6.96 0.72 -14.80
N PHE A 57 8.09 0.23 -14.24
CA PHE A 57 8.88 1.02 -13.31
C PHE A 57 9.63 2.16 -13.99
N ASP A 58 10.11 1.95 -15.22
CA ASP A 58 10.73 2.98 -16.04
C ASP A 58 9.70 4.08 -16.39
N CYS A 59 8.51 3.68 -16.84
CA CYS A 59 7.40 4.61 -17.10
C CYS A 59 7.00 5.41 -15.86
N LYS A 60 6.93 4.75 -14.69
CA LYS A 60 6.68 5.43 -13.41
C LYS A 60 7.77 6.47 -13.11
N GLN A 61 9.04 6.15 -13.35
CA GLN A 61 10.14 7.10 -13.13
C GLN A 61 10.05 8.33 -14.04
N ASP A 62 9.75 8.13 -15.33
CA ASP A 62 9.59 9.24 -16.27
C ASP A 62 8.45 10.18 -15.83
N ALA A 63 7.34 9.60 -15.39
CA ALA A 63 6.21 10.39 -14.90
C ALA A 63 6.51 11.13 -13.59
N LEU A 64 7.31 10.54 -12.70
CA LEU A 64 7.80 11.21 -11.49
C LEU A 64 8.77 12.35 -11.80
N ALA A 65 9.60 12.22 -12.83
CA ALA A 65 10.46 13.30 -13.29
C ALA A 65 9.62 14.50 -13.78
N LEU A 66 8.51 14.23 -14.49
CA LEU A 66 7.55 15.27 -14.87
C LEU A 66 6.85 15.93 -13.67
N ASP A 67 6.49 15.15 -12.64
CA ASP A 67 5.89 15.67 -11.39
C ASP A 67 6.87 16.61 -10.66
N VAL A 68 8.12 16.17 -10.48
CA VAL A 68 9.18 17.00 -9.87
C VAL A 68 9.40 18.28 -10.67
N SER A 69 9.50 18.19 -12.00
CA SER A 69 9.61 19.37 -12.86
C SER A 69 8.40 20.29 -12.71
N ALA A 70 7.19 19.73 -12.64
CA ALA A 70 5.96 20.49 -12.49
C ALA A 70 5.96 21.29 -11.18
N TYR A 71 6.46 20.70 -10.11
CA TYR A 71 6.66 21.37 -8.84
C TYR A 71 7.70 22.49 -8.94
N GLU A 72 8.88 22.21 -9.46
CA GLU A 72 9.97 23.20 -9.57
C GLU A 72 9.58 24.40 -10.43
N GLN A 73 8.86 24.15 -11.53
CA GLN A 73 8.45 25.18 -12.49
C GLN A 73 7.06 25.76 -12.19
N GLN A 74 6.38 25.29 -11.13
CA GLN A 74 5.02 25.68 -10.79
C GLN A 74 4.06 25.55 -11.99
N SER A 75 4.13 24.42 -12.71
CA SER A 75 3.47 24.20 -14.00
C SER A 75 2.29 23.23 -13.91
N PRO A 76 1.03 23.72 -13.91
CA PRO A 76 -0.16 22.86 -13.97
C PRO A 76 -0.18 21.94 -15.19
N ALA A 77 0.35 22.40 -16.32
CA ALA A 77 0.42 21.61 -17.54
C ALA A 77 1.34 20.39 -17.39
N GLN A 78 2.48 20.54 -16.69
CA GLN A 78 3.39 19.42 -16.44
C GLN A 78 2.80 18.43 -15.43
N TYR A 79 2.03 18.87 -14.44
CA TYR A 79 1.27 17.95 -13.58
C TYR A 79 0.26 17.12 -14.41
N ASN A 80 -0.48 17.74 -15.31
CA ASN A 80 -1.39 17.00 -16.20
C ASN A 80 -0.65 16.06 -17.17
N ALA A 81 0.56 16.42 -17.60
CA ALA A 81 1.40 15.55 -18.40
C ALA A 81 1.87 14.32 -17.59
N SER A 82 2.37 14.54 -16.38
CA SER A 82 2.74 13.47 -15.44
C SER A 82 1.56 12.53 -15.18
N ALA A 83 0.36 13.07 -14.90
CA ALA A 83 -0.83 12.26 -14.68
C ALA A 83 -1.19 11.37 -15.89
N LYS A 84 -1.12 11.92 -17.11
CA LYS A 84 -1.35 11.15 -18.33
C LYS A 84 -0.31 10.04 -18.52
N THR A 85 0.96 10.32 -18.22
CA THR A 85 2.01 9.30 -18.28
C THR A 85 1.75 8.19 -17.26
N LEU A 86 1.41 8.52 -16.01
CA LEU A 86 1.07 7.53 -14.98
C LEU A 86 -0.14 6.66 -15.37
N ASP A 87 -1.19 7.26 -15.93
CA ASP A 87 -2.37 6.54 -16.45
C ASP A 87 -1.96 5.57 -17.57
N HIS A 88 -1.07 6.00 -18.47
CA HIS A 88 -0.52 5.14 -19.52
C HIS A 88 0.30 3.98 -18.97
N CYS A 89 1.11 4.20 -17.93
CA CYS A 89 1.88 3.13 -17.28
C CYS A 89 0.95 2.01 -16.77
N LEU A 90 -0.27 2.34 -16.33
CA LEU A 90 -1.25 1.36 -15.86
C LEU A 90 -1.89 0.59 -17.03
N SER A 91 -2.20 1.27 -18.14
CA SER A 91 -2.79 0.63 -19.32
C SER A 91 -1.81 -0.31 -20.01
N ASP A 92 -0.52 0.03 -20.03
CA ASP A 92 0.52 -0.74 -20.74
C ASP A 92 0.76 -2.13 -20.15
N ILE A 93 0.39 -2.33 -18.89
CA ILE A 93 0.54 -3.60 -18.19
C ILE A 93 -0.77 -4.37 -18.03
N ASP A 94 -1.84 -4.03 -18.76
CA ASP A 94 -3.15 -4.68 -18.54
C ASP A 94 -3.09 -6.21 -18.64
N ASP A 95 -2.36 -6.75 -19.64
CA ASP A 95 -2.14 -8.18 -19.82
C ASP A 95 -1.09 -8.78 -18.84
N TYR A 96 -0.35 -7.92 -18.13
CA TYR A 96 0.75 -8.28 -17.25
C TYR A 96 0.56 -7.77 -15.80
N ARG A 97 -0.66 -7.40 -15.39
CA ARG A 97 -0.88 -6.80 -14.05
C ARG A 97 -0.41 -7.67 -12.89
N HIS A 98 -0.34 -8.99 -13.08
CA HIS A 98 0.11 -9.94 -12.06
C HIS A 98 1.60 -9.86 -11.75
N VAL A 99 2.42 -9.35 -12.68
CA VAL A 99 3.88 -9.23 -12.48
C VAL A 99 4.25 -7.96 -11.72
N VAL A 100 3.36 -6.96 -11.71
CA VAL A 100 3.55 -5.71 -10.97
C VAL A 100 2.84 -5.81 -9.62
N PRO A 101 3.56 -5.59 -8.49
CA PRO A 101 2.96 -5.64 -7.17
C PRO A 101 1.71 -4.76 -7.07
N LEU A 102 0.65 -5.27 -6.44
CA LEU A 102 -0.62 -4.56 -6.27
C LEU A 102 -0.42 -3.15 -5.71
N GLU A 103 0.39 -3.03 -4.65
CA GLU A 103 0.70 -1.74 -4.02
C GLU A 103 1.33 -0.75 -5.00
N ALA A 104 2.27 -1.20 -5.85
CA ALA A 104 2.91 -0.34 -6.83
C ALA A 104 1.91 0.20 -7.86
N ARG A 105 0.94 -0.63 -8.28
CA ARG A 105 -0.15 -0.21 -9.18
C ARG A 105 -1.11 0.76 -8.49
N MET A 106 -1.45 0.51 -7.23
CA MET A 106 -2.27 1.44 -6.42
C MET A 106 -1.57 2.80 -6.28
N GLN A 107 -0.28 2.82 -5.94
CA GLN A 107 0.49 4.06 -5.80
C GLN A 107 0.53 4.86 -7.10
N VAL A 108 0.77 4.22 -8.25
CA VAL A 108 0.76 4.90 -9.55
C VAL A 108 -0.62 5.50 -9.84
N HIS A 109 -1.70 4.74 -9.60
CA HIS A 109 -3.07 5.23 -9.80
C HIS A 109 -3.41 6.40 -8.86
N ALA A 110 -2.99 6.34 -7.60
CA ALA A 110 -3.18 7.43 -6.65
C ALA A 110 -2.40 8.70 -7.07
N LEU A 111 -1.17 8.56 -7.56
CA LEU A 111 -0.39 9.65 -8.12
C LEU A 111 -1.06 10.26 -9.35
N THR A 112 -1.68 9.45 -10.21
CA THR A 112 -2.49 9.94 -11.35
C THR A 112 -3.59 10.88 -10.87
N VAL A 113 -4.37 10.48 -9.85
CA VAL A 113 -5.44 11.32 -9.26
C VAL A 113 -4.88 12.63 -8.71
N LEU A 114 -3.80 12.54 -7.94
CA LEU A 114 -3.16 13.70 -7.31
C LEU A 114 -2.61 14.67 -8.35
N ASN A 115 -1.98 14.19 -9.42
CA ASN A 115 -1.40 15.04 -10.45
C ASN A 115 -2.45 15.69 -11.34
N TYR A 116 -3.59 15.02 -11.62
CA TYR A 116 -4.74 15.72 -12.22
C TYR A 116 -5.31 16.80 -11.29
N LEU A 117 -5.42 16.52 -9.99
CA LEU A 117 -5.87 17.51 -9.01
C LEU A 117 -4.93 18.73 -8.96
N LYS A 118 -3.60 18.51 -8.88
CA LYS A 118 -2.57 19.57 -8.91
C LYS A 118 -2.57 20.34 -10.22
N GLY A 119 -2.77 19.65 -11.34
CA GLY A 119 -2.87 20.23 -12.68
C GLY A 119 -4.18 20.98 -12.94
N GLY A 120 -5.14 20.91 -12.00
CA GLY A 120 -6.42 21.59 -12.07
C GLY A 120 -7.48 20.88 -12.92
N ASP A 121 -7.18 19.68 -13.44
CA ASP A 121 -8.16 18.85 -14.15
C ASP A 121 -9.01 18.05 -13.15
N ILE A 122 -9.93 18.76 -12.50
CA ILE A 122 -10.80 18.19 -11.46
C ILE A 122 -11.70 17.09 -12.01
N THR A 123 -12.10 17.20 -13.28
CA THR A 123 -12.93 16.19 -13.93
C THR A 123 -12.16 14.88 -14.04
N LYS A 124 -10.92 14.92 -14.56
CA LYS A 124 -10.06 13.73 -14.64
C LYS A 124 -9.68 13.20 -13.27
N ALA A 125 -9.40 14.06 -12.29
CA ALA A 125 -9.12 13.61 -10.92
C ALA A 125 -10.28 12.82 -10.32
N ARG A 126 -11.54 13.25 -10.54
CA ARG A 126 -12.74 12.50 -10.09
C ARG A 126 -12.92 11.19 -10.84
N GLU A 127 -12.73 11.21 -12.15
CA GLU A 127 -12.80 10.00 -12.98
C GLU A 127 -11.80 8.96 -12.51
N GLN A 128 -10.56 9.37 -12.26
CA GLN A 128 -9.50 8.48 -11.81
C GLN A 128 -9.68 8.04 -10.35
N LEU A 129 -10.18 8.88 -9.45
CA LEU A 129 -10.52 8.42 -8.09
C LEU A 129 -11.59 7.33 -8.13
N ARG A 130 -12.62 7.50 -8.96
CA ARG A 130 -13.65 6.47 -9.15
C ARG A 130 -13.07 5.20 -9.77
N SER A 131 -12.17 5.34 -10.73
CA SER A 131 -11.46 4.21 -11.35
C SER A 131 -10.61 3.45 -10.32
N PHE A 132 -9.94 4.16 -9.42
CA PHE A 132 -9.19 3.58 -8.31
C PHE A 132 -10.08 2.72 -7.41
N GLU A 133 -11.21 3.28 -6.95
CA GLU A 133 -12.17 2.58 -6.07
C GLU A 133 -12.74 1.31 -6.73
N LEU A 134 -12.95 1.34 -8.05
CA LEU A 134 -13.44 0.19 -8.81
C LEU A 134 -12.34 -0.86 -9.06
N SER A 135 -11.11 -0.42 -9.27
CA SER A 135 -9.96 -1.30 -9.57
C SER A 135 -9.43 -2.01 -8.33
N TYR A 136 -9.58 -1.38 -7.16
CA TYR A 136 -9.05 -1.83 -5.88
C TYR A 136 -10.14 -1.80 -4.80
N PRO A 137 -11.17 -2.67 -4.90
CA PRO A 137 -12.25 -2.70 -3.91
C PRO A 137 -11.69 -2.99 -2.51
N ASP A 138 -12.28 -2.34 -1.51
CA ASP A 138 -11.92 -2.48 -0.09
C ASP A 138 -10.43 -2.23 0.23
N SER A 139 -9.72 -1.55 -0.67
CA SER A 139 -8.30 -1.23 -0.54
C SER A 139 -8.08 0.27 -0.52
N ASP A 140 -7.15 0.74 0.32
CA ASP A 140 -6.81 2.15 0.45
C ASP A 140 -5.31 2.33 0.62
N LEU A 141 -4.83 3.54 0.33
CA LEU A 141 -3.49 3.97 0.67
C LEU A 141 -3.56 4.98 1.82
N TYR A 142 -2.55 4.97 2.68
CA TYR A 142 -2.46 5.94 3.77
C TYR A 142 -1.31 6.90 3.54
N PHE A 143 -1.61 8.19 3.67
CA PHE A 143 -0.58 9.22 3.73
C PHE A 143 0.30 9.05 4.96
N SER A 144 1.41 9.80 5.01
CA SER A 144 2.38 9.70 6.11
C SER A 144 1.81 10.08 7.49
N ASP A 145 0.70 10.81 7.52
CA ASP A 145 -0.07 11.19 8.71
C ASP A 145 -1.21 10.21 9.05
N TYR A 146 -1.23 9.04 8.40
CA TYR A 146 -2.24 7.99 8.54
C TYR A 146 -3.64 8.39 8.07
N THR A 147 -3.78 9.50 7.33
CA THR A 147 -5.06 9.82 6.70
C THR A 147 -5.29 8.94 5.46
N SER A 148 -6.54 8.51 5.30
CA SER A 148 -6.99 7.71 4.15
C SER A 148 -6.87 8.52 2.87
N PHE A 149 -6.29 7.94 1.82
CA PHE A 149 -6.23 8.53 0.49
C PHE A 149 -7.64 8.69 -0.08
N VAL A 150 -8.43 7.62 -0.12
CA VAL A 150 -9.77 7.63 -0.71
C VAL A 150 -10.68 8.64 0.00
N ASP A 151 -10.74 8.62 1.33
CA ASP A 151 -11.63 9.52 2.08
C ASP A 151 -11.20 10.98 1.96
N SER A 152 -9.89 11.25 1.99
CA SER A 152 -9.35 12.60 1.78
C SER A 152 -9.74 13.14 0.40
N LEU A 153 -9.53 12.36 -0.66
CA LEU A 153 -9.79 12.81 -2.01
C LEU A 153 -11.29 12.89 -2.32
N ARG A 154 -12.14 12.05 -1.71
CA ARG A 154 -13.61 12.21 -1.76
C ARG A 154 -14.04 13.57 -1.21
N VAL A 155 -13.47 13.99 -0.08
CA VAL A 155 -13.79 15.28 0.53
C VAL A 155 -13.33 16.43 -0.36
N ILE A 156 -12.07 16.39 -0.82
CA ILE A 156 -11.48 17.44 -1.66
C ILE A 156 -12.23 17.58 -2.99
N LEU A 157 -12.56 16.46 -3.64
CA LEU A 157 -13.15 16.45 -4.98
C LEU A 157 -14.68 16.61 -4.98
N ARG A 158 -15.36 16.78 -3.84
CA ARG A 158 -16.81 17.04 -3.80
C ARG A 158 -17.19 18.30 -4.61
N LYS A 159 -18.34 18.24 -5.29
CA LYS A 159 -18.82 19.23 -6.30
C LYS A 159 -18.77 20.71 -5.87
N ASN A 160 -18.76 21.02 -4.57
CA ASN A 160 -18.83 22.39 -4.04
C ASN A 160 -17.59 22.81 -3.20
N ALA A 161 -16.59 21.94 -3.04
CA ALA A 161 -15.45 22.19 -2.15
C ALA A 161 -14.32 22.98 -2.83
N ILE A 162 -14.22 22.95 -4.15
CA ILE A 162 -13.10 23.56 -4.88
C ILE A 162 -13.45 24.99 -5.29
N ASN A 163 -13.70 25.85 -4.31
CA ASN A 163 -13.33 27.26 -4.48
C ASN A 163 -11.81 27.31 -4.29
N ARG A 164 -11.04 27.90 -5.21
CA ARG A 164 -9.57 28.03 -5.11
C ARG A 164 -9.06 28.56 -3.76
N ARG A 165 -9.93 29.17 -2.95
CA ARG A 165 -9.64 29.59 -1.56
C ARG A 165 -9.57 28.45 -0.55
N VAL A 166 -10.19 27.29 -0.77
CA VAL A 166 -10.15 26.14 0.16
C VAL A 166 -8.78 25.45 0.13
N LEU A 167 -8.04 25.56 -0.97
CA LEU A 167 -6.63 25.15 -1.05
C LEU A 167 -5.70 26.07 -0.21
N ASN A 168 -6.22 27.16 0.37
CA ASN A 168 -5.49 28.07 1.26
C ASN A 168 -5.83 27.86 2.76
N ILE A 169 -6.66 26.87 3.11
CA ILE A 169 -7.19 26.75 4.49
C ILE A 169 -6.45 25.70 5.33
N ASN A 170 -5.76 24.75 4.71
CA ASN A 170 -4.92 23.81 5.46
C ASN A 170 -3.48 23.83 4.92
N PRO A 171 -2.54 24.59 5.54
CA PRO A 171 -1.15 24.59 5.12
C PRO A 171 -0.51 23.21 5.26
N MET A 172 -1.05 22.31 6.10
CA MET A 172 -0.63 20.92 6.18
C MET A 172 -1.05 20.16 4.92
N LEU A 173 -2.33 20.18 4.53
CA LEU A 173 -2.82 19.53 3.30
C LEU A 173 -2.20 20.12 2.02
N ALA A 174 -1.95 21.43 1.99
CA ALA A 174 -1.21 22.09 0.92
C ALA A 174 0.27 21.67 0.90
N SER A 175 0.89 21.47 2.07
CA SER A 175 2.25 20.90 2.17
C SER A 175 2.30 19.39 1.87
N GLU A 176 1.22 18.65 2.08
CA GLU A 176 1.09 17.22 1.75
C GLU A 176 0.94 17.00 0.24
N ILE A 177 0.21 17.88 -0.47
CA ILE A 177 0.20 17.90 -1.94
C ILE A 177 1.61 18.17 -2.51
N VAL A 178 2.45 18.89 -1.78
CA VAL A 178 3.83 19.20 -2.16
C VAL A 178 4.82 18.08 -1.82
N ARG A 179 4.47 17.10 -0.96
CA ARG A 179 5.45 16.14 -0.41
C ARG A 179 5.08 14.67 -0.62
N HIS A 180 5.43 14.12 -1.78
CA HIS A 180 5.27 12.69 -2.11
C HIS A 180 6.37 11.76 -1.54
N ARG A 181 6.78 11.90 -0.28
CA ARG A 181 7.69 10.92 0.32
C ARG A 181 7.02 10.24 1.51
N TYR A 182 6.88 8.91 1.37
CA TYR A 182 6.31 7.95 2.31
C TYR A 182 4.80 7.76 2.24
N TRP A 183 4.40 6.80 1.40
CA TRP A 183 3.27 5.93 1.70
C TRP A 183 3.75 4.95 2.79
N GLN A 184 3.03 4.83 3.90
CA GLN A 184 3.40 3.88 4.94
C GLN A 184 2.76 2.52 4.66
N THR A 185 3.59 1.47 4.73
CA THR A 185 3.18 0.07 4.63
C THR A 185 2.83 -0.46 6.02
N HIS A 186 1.61 -0.97 6.22
CA HIS A 186 1.24 -1.79 7.38
C HIS A 186 0.59 -3.08 6.91
#